data_AF-A0A6P0IYN2-F1
#
_entry.id   AF-A0A6P0IYN2-F1
#
_cell.length_a   1.000
_cell.length_b   1.000
_cell.length_c   1.000
_cell.angle_alpha   90.00
_cell.angle_beta   90.00
_cell.angle_gamma   90.00
#
_symmetry.space_group_name_H-M   'P 1'
#
loop_
_entity.id
_entity.type
_entity.pdbx_description
1 polymer ?
#
loop_
_entity_poly.entity_id
_entity_poly.type
_entity_poly.pdbx_seq_one_letter_code
_entity_poly.pdbx_strand_id
1 'polypeptide(L)' 'MGKVLVLNASYEPLNITNWRRAVVLLIKGKAERIEHNGKYVYADFPLPTVI' A
#
# COMPACT_ATOMS: atom_id res chain seq x y z
N MET A 1 10.95 7.60 -5.59
CA MET A 1 10.95 6.66 -4.45
C MET A 1 9.61 6.79 -3.70
N GLY A 2 8.60 5.96 -3.99
CA GLY A 2 7.29 6.06 -3.33
C GLY A 2 7.29 5.38 -1.95
N LYS A 3 6.97 6.14 -0.90
CA LYS A 3 6.71 5.61 0.45
C LYS A 3 5.22 5.32 0.60
N VAL A 4 4.88 4.33 1.41
CA VAL A 4 3.51 3.88 1.70
C VAL A 4 3.36 3.74 3.20
N LEU A 5 2.32 4.34 3.76
CA LEU A 5 1.96 4.18 5.16
C LEU A 5 1.26 2.82 5.35
N VAL A 6 1.65 2.09 6.39
CA VAL A 6 1.02 0.84 6.80
C VAL A 6 0.25 1.13 8.09
N LEU A 7 -1.02 0.80 8.11
CA LEU A 7 -1.85 0.88 9.31
C LEU A 7 -2.03 -0.51 9.94
N ASN A 8 -2.31 -0.55 11.23
CA ASN A 8 -2.82 -1.75 11.88
C ASN A 8 -4.35 -1.85 11.72
N ALA A 9 -4.96 -2.91 12.27
CA ALA A 9 -6.41 -3.12 12.19
C ALA A 9 -7.25 -2.05 12.92
N SER A 10 -6.64 -1.25 13.80
CA SER A 10 -7.25 -0.11 14.48
C SER A 10 -7.02 1.22 13.74
N TYR A 11 -6.50 1.18 12.51
CA TYR A 11 -6.11 2.34 11.70
C TYR A 11 -5.02 3.22 12.33
N GLU A 12 -4.22 2.68 13.25
CA GLU A 12 -3.09 3.39 13.83
C GLU A 12 -1.83 3.18 12.96
N PRO A 13 -0.93 4.18 12.86
CA PRO A 13 0.32 4.03 12.13
C PRO A 13 1.18 2.88 12.65
N LEU A 14 1.41 1.86 11.82
CA LEU A 14 2.23 0.71 12.15
C LEU A 14 3.65 0.82 11.57
N ASN A 15 3.78 1.27 10.32
CA ASN A 15 5.08 1.39 9.65
C ASN A 15 5.02 2.32 8.42
N ILE A 16 6.17 2.78 7.92
CA ILE A 16 6.30 3.36 6.59
C ILE A 16 7.20 2.45 5.75
N THR A 17 6.66 1.90 4.68
CA THR A 17 7.39 1.00 3.78
C THR A 17 7.58 1.58 2.39
N ASN A 18 8.37 0.90 1.55
CA ASN A 18 8.48 1.27 0.14
C ASN A 18 7.32 0.67 -0.66
N TRP A 19 6.96 1.33 -1.76
CA TRP A 19 5.82 0.89 -2.59
C TRP A 19 5.94 -0.55 -3.08
N ARG A 20 7.14 -1.05 -3.38
CA ARG A 20 7.31 -2.44 -3.86
C ARG A 20 6.90 -3.44 -2.79
N ARG A 21 7.32 -3.24 -1.53
CA ARG A 21 6.91 -4.08 -0.42
C ARG A 21 5.42 -3.99 -0.15
N ALA A 22 4.83 -2.79 -0.24
CA ALA A 22 3.39 -2.62 -0.10
C ALA A 22 2.61 -3.43 -1.16
N VAL A 23 3.01 -3.34 -2.43
CA VAL A 23 2.43 -4.13 -3.53
C VAL A 23 2.53 -5.63 -3.25
N VAL A 24 3.68 -6.11 -2.77
CA VAL A 24 3.85 -7.53 -2.41
C VAL A 24 2.89 -7.95 -1.29
N LEU A 25 2.64 -7.10 -0.29
CA LEU A 25 1.70 -7.40 0.79
C LEU A 25 0.25 -7.48 0.30
N LEU A 26 -0.15 -6.57 -0.60
CA LEU A 26 -1.47 -6.61 -1.24
C LEU A 26 -1.66 -7.90 -2.05
N ILE A 27 -0.68 -8.26 -2.90
CA ILE A 27 -0.74 -9.49 -3.72
C ILE A 27 -0.81 -10.75 -2.85
N LYS A 28 -0.11 -10.75 -1.71
CA LYS A 28 -0.13 -11.87 -0.75
C LYS A 28 -1.39 -11.91 0.13
N GLY A 29 -2.31 -10.95 -0.01
CA GLY A 29 -3.50 -10.84 0.85
C GLY A 29 -3.14 -10.61 2.32
N LYS A 30 -2.03 -9.92 2.60
CA LYS A 30 -1.56 -9.61 3.96
C LYS A 30 -1.88 -8.17 4.40
N ALA A 31 -2.37 -7.36 3.50
CA ALA A 31 -2.77 -5.97 3.71
C ALA A 31 -3.87 -5.61 2.69
N GLU A 32 -4.58 -4.51 2.95
CA GLU A 32 -5.65 -4.01 2.09
C GLU A 32 -5.38 -2.57 1.70
N ARG A 33 -5.62 -2.18 0.44
CA ARG A 33 -5.36 -0.81 0.01
C ARG A 33 -6.44 0.11 0.54
N ILE A 34 -6.03 1.10 1.34
CA ILE A 34 -6.91 2.15 1.86
C ILE A 34 -6.90 3.36 0.91
N GLU A 35 -5.72 3.75 0.41
CA GLU A 35 -5.59 4.91 -0.48
C GLU A 35 -4.59 4.69 -1.63
N HIS A 36 -4.75 5.49 -2.70
CA HIS A 36 -3.80 5.63 -3.81
C HIS A 36 -3.81 7.05 -4.40
N ASN A 37 -2.78 7.41 -5.17
CA ASN A 37 -2.62 8.76 -5.75
C ASN A 37 -2.84 8.82 -7.27
N GLY A 38 -3.63 7.90 -7.82
CA GLY A 38 -3.94 7.84 -9.26
C GLY A 38 -2.79 7.38 -10.18
N LYS A 39 -1.60 7.09 -9.65
CA LYS A 39 -0.56 6.37 -10.40
C LYS A 39 -0.88 4.88 -10.41
N TYR A 40 -0.40 4.16 -11.42
CA TYR A 40 -0.64 2.73 -11.59
C TYR A 40 0.67 1.95 -11.66
N VAL A 41 0.70 0.78 -11.03
CA VAL A 41 1.77 -0.22 -11.17
C VAL A 41 1.52 -1.05 -12.44
N TYR A 42 0.25 -1.36 -12.73
CA TYR A 42 -0.21 -2.09 -13.90
C TYR A 42 -1.65 -1.66 -14.25
N ALA A 43 -2.16 -2.05 -15.42
CA ALA A 43 -3.57 -1.84 -15.78
C ALA A 43 -4.46 -2.36 -14.64
N ASP A 44 -5.27 -1.48 -14.06
CA ASP A 44 -6.17 -1.72 -12.92
C ASP A 44 -5.50 -2.02 -11.56
N PHE A 45 -4.19 -1.82 -11.44
CA PHE A 45 -3.48 -1.92 -10.18
C PHE A 45 -2.88 -0.57 -9.77
N PRO A 46 -3.64 0.31 -9.07
CA PRO A 46 -3.14 1.61 -8.67
C PRO A 46 -2.05 1.47 -7.59
N LEU A 47 -1.08 2.36 -7.66
CA LEU A 47 0.04 2.46 -6.72
C LEU A 47 -0.49 2.90 -5.35
N PRO A 48 -0.38 2.06 -4.31
CA PRO A 48 -0.92 2.41 -3.01
C PRO A 48 -0.11 3.53 -2.36
N THR A 49 -0.79 4.34 -1.55
CA THR A 49 -0.20 5.33 -0.64
C THR A 49 -0.44 4.97 0.83
N VAL A 50 -1.52 4.23 1.10
CA VAL A 50 -1.84 3.66 2.42
C VAL A 50 -2.33 2.21 2.23
N ILE A 51 -1.77 1.27 2.99
CA ILE A 51 -2.17 -0.15 3.05
C ILE A 51 -2.31 -0.65 4.49
#